data_AF-A0A969UGM6-F1
#
_entry.id   AF-A0A969UGM6-F1
#
_cell.length_a   1.000
_cell.length_b   1.000
_cell.length_c   1.000
_cell.angle_alpha   90.00
_cell.angle_beta   90.00
_cell.angle_gamma   90.00
#
_symmetry.space_group_name_H-M   'P 1'
#
loop_
_entity.id
_entity.type
_entity.pdbx_description
1 polymer ?
#
loop_
_entity_poly.entity_id
_entity_poly.type
_entity_poly.pdbx_seq_one_letter_code
_entity_poly.pdbx_strand_id
1 'polypeptide(L)'
;MLKSKYKQTKKKVTQISDHFQYYLYDLFKREDLFKSVEKYCMFVGYTRSGHSLVGSLLDAHPNIIIGHELNALKLFEQGVSCQKIYYLLLQNSRRKANAGRQETGYFYRVPDQCQGKFQTIKVIGDKRGSATNFIIRTNPKILKVLPNRLDVPIKFIHVVRNPYDNITTMIARKKANLEYGINSYFTKCKTVAYLKTQIDRQDILDIRHESLIDDPKAILSQLCKFLEVETNQKYLNDCASVVFKSPKKTRFTYQWDQRAIDLVKSQIEQYNFLQGYSYDD
;
A
#
# COMPACT_ATOMS: atom_id res chain seq x y z
N MET A 1 -10.85 39.36 13.86
CA MET A 1 -10.20 38.07 13.49
C MET A 1 -11.14 36.86 13.42
N LEU A 2 -12.25 36.80 14.16
CA LEU A 2 -13.17 35.64 14.16
C LEU A 2 -14.16 35.57 12.96
N LYS A 3 -14.58 36.71 12.40
CA LYS A 3 -15.52 36.76 11.25
C LYS A 3 -14.89 36.31 9.91
N SER A 4 -13.57 36.46 9.71
CA SER A 4 -12.90 36.03 8.47
C SER A 4 -12.65 34.52 8.42
N LYS A 5 -12.32 33.89 9.56
CA LYS A 5 -12.23 32.43 9.69
C LYS A 5 -13.58 31.76 9.44
N TYR A 6 -14.68 32.31 9.97
CA TYR A 6 -16.03 31.77 9.74
C TYR A 6 -16.45 31.82 8.26
N LYS A 7 -16.10 32.89 7.52
CA LYS A 7 -16.41 33.04 6.09
C LYS A 7 -15.56 32.10 5.20
N GLN A 8 -14.29 31.83 5.57
CA GLN A 8 -13.43 30.84 4.89
C GLN A 8 -13.88 29.40 5.13
N THR A 9 -14.29 29.06 6.36
CA THR A 9 -14.83 27.72 6.66
C THR A 9 -16.17 27.50 5.96
N LYS A 10 -17.04 28.51 5.92
CA LYS A 10 -18.33 28.42 5.20
C LYS A 10 -18.15 28.29 3.69
N LYS A 11 -17.17 28.99 3.08
CA LYS A 11 -16.81 28.84 1.65
C LYS A 11 -16.23 27.45 1.31
N LYS A 12 -15.43 26.85 2.20
CA LYS A 12 -14.94 25.47 2.03
C LYS A 12 -16.08 24.45 2.16
N VAL A 13 -17.00 24.66 3.09
CA VAL A 13 -18.14 23.77 3.31
C VAL A 13 -19.15 23.84 2.16
N THR A 14 -19.40 25.01 1.55
CA THR A 14 -20.26 25.13 0.36
C THR A 14 -19.59 24.63 -0.93
N GLN A 15 -18.27 24.80 -1.12
CA GLN A 15 -17.57 24.14 -2.24
C GLN A 15 -17.57 22.61 -2.10
N ILE A 16 -17.48 22.10 -0.87
CA ILE A 16 -17.59 20.67 -0.60
C ILE A 16 -19.00 20.17 -0.90
N SER A 17 -20.08 20.91 -0.56
CA SER A 17 -21.46 20.46 -0.79
C SER A 17 -21.84 20.33 -2.26
N ASP A 18 -21.41 21.26 -3.11
CA ASP A 18 -21.76 21.24 -4.54
C ASP A 18 -20.97 20.16 -5.29
N HIS A 19 -19.70 19.97 -4.94
CA HIS A 19 -18.94 18.79 -5.36
C HIS A 19 -19.58 17.50 -4.82
N PHE A 20 -20.08 17.49 -3.58
CA PHE A 20 -20.73 16.31 -3.00
C PHE A 20 -22.01 15.92 -3.75
N GLN A 21 -22.82 16.89 -4.18
CA GLN A 21 -24.01 16.64 -4.99
C GLN A 21 -23.64 16.11 -6.39
N TYR A 22 -22.63 16.68 -7.04
CA TYR A 22 -22.09 16.16 -8.30
C TYR A 22 -21.50 14.75 -8.13
N TYR A 23 -20.78 14.51 -7.04
CA TYR A 23 -20.21 13.21 -6.67
C TYR A 23 -21.30 12.17 -6.42
N LEU A 24 -22.40 12.54 -5.75
CA LEU A 24 -23.53 11.65 -5.50
C LEU A 24 -24.25 11.29 -6.80
N TYR A 25 -24.51 12.28 -7.67
CA TYR A 25 -25.12 12.05 -8.98
C TYR A 25 -24.28 11.12 -9.87
N ASP A 26 -22.95 11.33 -9.91
CA ASP A 26 -22.02 10.49 -10.66
C ASP A 26 -21.82 9.10 -9.99
N LEU A 27 -22.06 8.97 -8.68
CA LEU A 27 -22.04 7.66 -7.97
C LEU A 27 -23.25 6.81 -8.30
N PHE A 28 -24.47 7.39 -8.28
CA PHE A 28 -25.71 6.67 -8.57
C PHE A 28 -25.77 6.18 -10.02
N LYS A 29 -25.14 6.91 -10.96
CA LYS A 29 -24.95 6.43 -12.34
C LYS A 29 -23.90 5.32 -12.50
N ARG A 30 -23.17 4.98 -11.44
CA ARG A 30 -22.00 4.09 -11.48
C ARG A 30 -22.02 2.97 -10.45
N GLU A 31 -23.16 2.64 -9.84
CA GLU A 31 -23.25 1.38 -9.07
C GLU A 31 -22.85 0.17 -9.93
N ASP A 32 -23.21 0.19 -11.22
CA ASP A 32 -22.78 -0.80 -12.21
C ASP A 32 -21.27 -0.88 -12.40
N LEU A 33 -20.54 0.23 -12.18
CA LEU A 33 -19.09 0.29 -12.44
C LEU A 33 -18.32 -0.68 -11.56
N PHE A 34 -18.77 -0.91 -10.33
CA PHE A 34 -18.08 -1.74 -9.35
C PHE A 34 -18.74 -3.10 -9.14
N LYS A 35 -19.76 -3.46 -9.93
CA LYS A 35 -20.39 -4.79 -9.88
C LYS A 35 -19.44 -5.93 -10.19
N SER A 36 -18.40 -5.68 -11.00
CA SER A 36 -17.38 -6.66 -11.34
C SER A 36 -16.25 -6.76 -10.32
N VAL A 37 -16.29 -6.00 -9.23
CA VAL A 37 -15.26 -6.11 -8.18
C VAL A 37 -15.43 -7.44 -7.47
N GLU A 38 -14.37 -8.23 -7.50
CA GLU A 38 -14.31 -9.57 -6.91
C GLU A 38 -13.46 -9.59 -5.65
N LYS A 39 -12.51 -8.65 -5.49
CA LYS A 39 -11.55 -8.63 -4.37
C LYS A 39 -11.18 -7.20 -3.96
N TYR A 40 -10.97 -7.03 -2.66
CA TYR A 40 -10.40 -5.80 -2.10
C TYR A 40 -8.94 -6.00 -1.72
N CYS A 41 -8.03 -5.24 -2.34
CA CYS A 41 -6.59 -5.34 -2.09
C CYS A 41 -6.10 -4.30 -1.07
N MET A 42 -5.42 -4.76 -0.02
CA MET A 42 -4.83 -3.88 0.99
C MET A 42 -3.33 -4.11 1.11
N PHE A 43 -2.60 -3.05 1.40
CA PHE A 43 -1.20 -3.17 1.78
C PHE A 43 -1.07 -3.12 3.30
N VAL A 44 -0.13 -3.89 3.85
CA VAL A 44 0.23 -3.88 5.27
C VAL A 44 1.75 -3.94 5.44
N GLY A 45 2.25 -3.41 6.55
CA GLY A 45 3.65 -3.51 6.94
C GLY A 45 4.24 -2.16 7.34
N TYR A 46 5.50 -1.97 6.99
CA TYR A 46 6.31 -0.84 7.42
C TYR A 46 6.60 0.14 6.29
N THR A 47 7.02 1.34 6.64
CA THR A 47 7.44 2.32 5.64
C THR A 47 8.76 1.90 5.03
N ARG A 48 8.96 2.25 3.75
CA ARG A 48 10.24 2.13 3.01
C ARG A 48 10.62 0.73 2.52
N SER A 49 9.64 -0.18 2.44
CA SER A 49 9.83 -1.52 1.87
C SER A 49 9.54 -1.64 0.37
N GLY A 50 9.03 -0.61 -0.29
CA GLY A 50 8.71 -0.67 -1.73
C GLY A 50 7.22 -0.82 -2.04
N HIS A 51 6.32 -0.66 -1.06
CA HIS A 51 4.86 -0.70 -1.31
C HIS A 51 4.41 0.24 -2.45
N SER A 52 5.02 1.43 -2.58
CA SER A 52 4.66 2.38 -3.63
C SER A 52 5.00 1.87 -5.04
N LEU A 53 6.10 1.13 -5.19
CA LEU A 53 6.46 0.50 -6.46
C LEU A 53 5.42 -0.58 -6.78
N VAL A 54 5.23 -1.55 -5.86
CA VAL A 54 4.28 -2.66 -6.07
C VAL A 54 2.86 -2.17 -6.35
N GLY A 55 2.35 -1.22 -5.56
CA GLY A 55 1.02 -0.64 -5.80
C GLY A 55 0.90 0.08 -7.14
N SER A 56 1.98 0.68 -7.65
CA SER A 56 1.97 1.35 -8.95
C SER A 56 2.04 0.33 -10.10
N LEU A 57 2.81 -0.75 -9.96
CA LEU A 57 2.85 -1.83 -10.95
C LEU A 57 1.51 -2.54 -11.04
N LEU A 58 0.87 -2.86 -9.90
CA LEU A 58 -0.46 -3.46 -9.90
C LEU A 58 -1.52 -2.56 -10.52
N ASP A 59 -1.52 -1.26 -10.25
CA ASP A 59 -2.46 -0.32 -10.89
C ASP A 59 -2.23 -0.17 -12.40
N ALA A 60 -1.09 -0.63 -12.94
CA ALA A 60 -0.87 -0.68 -14.38
C ALA A 60 -1.67 -1.83 -15.05
N HIS A 61 -2.20 -2.77 -14.27
CA HIS A 61 -2.97 -3.90 -14.79
C HIS A 61 -4.37 -3.46 -15.29
N PRO A 62 -4.87 -3.98 -16.42
CA PRO A 62 -6.18 -3.59 -16.96
C PRO A 62 -7.37 -3.90 -16.05
N ASN A 63 -7.19 -4.79 -15.05
CA ASN A 63 -8.25 -5.20 -14.13
C ASN A 63 -8.05 -4.84 -12.65
N ILE A 64 -7.04 -4.02 -12.34
CA ILE A 64 -6.72 -3.66 -10.95
C ILE A 64 -6.68 -2.15 -10.82
N ILE A 65 -7.34 -1.61 -9.80
CA ILE A 65 -7.19 -0.22 -9.36
C ILE A 65 -6.59 -0.20 -7.96
N ILE A 66 -5.37 0.33 -7.83
CA ILE A 66 -4.73 0.57 -6.54
C ILE A 66 -4.57 2.08 -6.31
N GLY A 67 -5.40 2.59 -5.40
CA GLY A 67 -5.26 3.93 -4.85
C GLY A 67 -3.91 4.08 -4.15
N HIS A 68 -3.38 5.30 -4.16
CA HIS A 68 -2.10 5.62 -3.54
C HIS A 68 -2.33 6.55 -2.36
N GLU A 69 -2.44 5.92 -1.21
CA GLU A 69 -2.52 6.55 0.10
C GLU A 69 -3.80 7.36 0.36
N LEU A 70 -4.96 6.83 -0.06
CA LEU A 70 -6.26 7.46 0.25
C LEU A 70 -6.60 7.34 1.75
N ASN A 71 -6.09 6.31 2.42
CA ASN A 71 -6.45 5.90 3.77
C ASN A 71 -7.86 5.30 3.86
N ALA A 72 -8.21 4.45 2.88
CA ALA A 72 -9.55 3.85 2.76
C ALA A 72 -10.03 3.13 4.03
N LEU A 73 -9.13 2.45 4.75
CA LEU A 73 -9.46 1.79 6.01
C LEU A 73 -10.07 2.76 7.04
N LYS A 74 -9.58 4.01 7.08
CA LYS A 74 -10.14 5.03 7.99
C LYS A 74 -11.55 5.45 7.58
N LEU A 75 -11.84 5.47 6.28
CA LEU A 75 -13.18 5.77 5.77
C LEU A 75 -14.16 4.65 6.09
N PHE A 76 -13.72 3.38 6.01
CA PHE A 76 -14.52 2.24 6.47
C PHE A 76 -14.81 2.31 7.98
N GLU A 77 -13.82 2.68 8.81
CA GLU A 77 -14.05 2.93 10.25
C GLU A 77 -15.10 4.03 10.50
N GLN A 78 -15.19 5.01 9.62
CA GLN A 78 -16.15 6.12 9.70
C GLN A 78 -17.53 5.78 9.10
N GLY A 79 -17.73 4.54 8.63
CA GLY A 79 -19.01 4.08 8.08
C GLY A 79 -19.31 4.59 6.67
N VAL A 80 -18.32 5.10 5.94
CA VAL A 80 -18.49 5.48 4.53
C VAL A 80 -18.78 4.23 3.71
N SER A 81 -19.75 4.30 2.79
CA SER A 81 -20.15 3.16 1.97
C SER A 81 -19.03 2.68 1.04
N CYS A 82 -19.02 1.37 0.80
CA CYS A 82 -18.05 0.69 -0.07
C CYS A 82 -17.95 1.34 -1.46
N GLN A 83 -19.10 1.53 -2.12
CA GLN A 83 -19.21 2.16 -3.44
C GLN A 83 -18.56 3.55 -3.50
N LYS A 84 -18.72 4.35 -2.44
CA LYS A 84 -18.11 5.68 -2.35
C LYS A 84 -16.61 5.60 -2.17
N ILE A 85 -16.12 4.67 -1.35
CA ILE A 85 -14.68 4.46 -1.17
C ILE A 85 -14.06 3.98 -2.48
N TYR A 86 -14.68 3.03 -3.18
CA TYR A 86 -14.22 2.54 -4.48
C TYR A 86 -14.11 3.65 -5.52
N TYR A 87 -15.13 4.51 -5.60
CA TYR A 87 -15.07 5.70 -6.44
C TYR A 87 -13.90 6.63 -6.06
N LEU A 88 -13.72 6.92 -4.77
CA LEU A 88 -12.61 7.75 -4.29
C LEU A 88 -11.24 7.11 -4.60
N LEU A 89 -11.12 5.79 -4.55
CA LEU A 89 -9.90 5.06 -4.92
C LEU A 89 -9.61 5.18 -6.41
N LEU A 90 -10.62 5.05 -7.27
CA LEU A 90 -10.48 5.25 -8.71
C LEU A 90 -10.05 6.69 -9.04
N GLN A 91 -10.68 7.70 -8.43
CA GLN A 91 -10.30 9.10 -8.64
C GLN A 91 -8.89 9.39 -8.10
N ASN A 92 -8.53 8.80 -6.96
CA ASN A 92 -7.18 8.89 -6.42
C ASN A 92 -6.15 8.28 -7.38
N SER A 93 -6.41 7.08 -7.90
CA SER A 93 -5.57 6.38 -8.88
C SER A 93 -5.37 7.23 -10.14
N ARG A 94 -6.44 7.74 -10.75
CA ARG A 94 -6.41 8.68 -11.90
C ARG A 94 -5.52 9.89 -11.65
N ARG A 95 -5.77 10.60 -10.54
CA ARG A 95 -5.01 11.80 -10.19
C ARG A 95 -3.51 11.49 -10.01
N LYS A 96 -3.19 10.35 -9.40
CA LYS A 96 -1.82 9.92 -9.14
C LYS A 96 -1.13 9.47 -10.42
N ALA A 97 -1.82 8.79 -11.32
CA ALA A 97 -1.33 8.43 -12.65
C ALA A 97 -1.01 9.67 -13.49
N ASN A 98 -1.90 10.67 -13.51
CA ASN A 98 -1.67 11.94 -14.21
C ASN A 98 -0.47 12.72 -13.65
N ALA A 99 -0.16 12.55 -12.37
CA ALA A 99 1.05 13.10 -11.73
C ALA A 99 2.28 12.18 -11.84
N GLY A 100 2.26 11.17 -12.73
CA GLY A 100 3.39 10.28 -12.99
C GLY A 100 3.68 9.27 -11.87
N ARG A 101 2.71 8.99 -11.00
CA ARG A 101 2.86 8.11 -9.82
C ARG A 101 4.08 8.48 -8.97
N GLN A 102 4.33 9.79 -8.82
CA GLN A 102 5.50 10.27 -8.09
C GLN A 102 5.38 10.06 -6.58
N GLU A 103 6.43 9.53 -5.95
CA GLU A 103 6.50 9.38 -4.50
C GLU A 103 7.94 9.49 -3.97
N THR A 104 8.15 10.40 -3.02
CA THR A 104 9.46 10.63 -2.37
C THR A 104 10.65 10.76 -3.33
N GLY A 105 10.47 11.38 -4.50
CA GLY A 105 11.51 11.58 -5.51
C GLY A 105 11.62 10.48 -6.57
N TYR A 106 10.80 9.44 -6.50
CA TYR A 106 10.74 8.37 -7.50
C TYR A 106 9.50 8.55 -8.38
N PHE A 107 9.62 8.18 -9.67
CA PHE A 107 8.51 8.10 -10.62
C PHE A 107 8.24 6.63 -10.92
N TYR A 108 6.99 6.19 -10.71
CA TYR A 108 6.58 4.80 -10.94
C TYR A 108 5.58 4.69 -12.09
N ARG A 109 5.69 5.59 -13.06
CA ARG A 109 4.83 5.60 -14.25
C ARG A 109 5.14 4.40 -15.13
N VAL A 110 4.10 3.71 -15.60
CA VAL A 110 4.19 2.68 -16.65
C VAL A 110 3.39 3.21 -17.85
N PRO A 111 4.04 3.89 -18.82
CA PRO A 111 3.35 4.71 -19.82
C PRO A 111 2.33 3.98 -20.68
N ASP A 112 2.64 2.75 -21.09
CA ASP A 112 1.86 1.97 -22.07
C ASP A 112 0.88 0.98 -21.43
N GLN A 113 0.46 1.28 -20.20
CA GLN A 113 -0.38 0.43 -19.36
C GLN A 113 -1.50 1.23 -18.67
N CYS A 114 -2.27 0.57 -17.81
CA CYS A 114 -3.58 1.05 -17.35
C CYS A 114 -3.54 1.88 -16.06
N GLN A 115 -2.44 2.55 -15.71
CA GLN A 115 -2.43 3.35 -14.48
C GLN A 115 -3.52 4.45 -14.49
N GLY A 116 -4.44 4.42 -13.53
CA GLY A 116 -5.62 5.29 -13.49
C GLY A 116 -6.69 4.98 -14.54
N LYS A 117 -6.53 3.91 -15.32
CA LYS A 117 -7.43 3.42 -16.37
C LYS A 117 -7.79 1.96 -16.07
N PHE A 118 -8.76 1.41 -16.77
CA PHE A 118 -9.14 0.01 -16.61
C PHE A 118 -9.94 -0.46 -17.83
N GLN A 119 -9.99 -1.77 -18.02
CA GLN A 119 -10.97 -2.44 -18.89
C GLN A 119 -12.18 -2.86 -18.04
N THR A 120 -11.95 -3.65 -17.00
CA THR A 120 -12.96 -4.09 -16.02
C THR A 120 -12.35 -4.13 -14.63
N ILE A 121 -12.93 -3.47 -13.64
CA ILE A 121 -12.36 -3.42 -12.28
C ILE A 121 -12.71 -4.71 -11.53
N LYS A 122 -11.80 -5.70 -11.54
CA LYS A 122 -11.93 -6.94 -10.76
C LYS A 122 -11.35 -6.81 -9.36
N VAL A 123 -10.28 -6.04 -9.24
CA VAL A 123 -9.60 -5.79 -7.98
C VAL A 123 -9.53 -4.29 -7.74
N ILE A 124 -9.90 -3.88 -6.53
CA ILE A 124 -9.75 -2.48 -6.11
C ILE A 124 -9.15 -2.42 -4.71
N GLY A 125 -8.34 -1.40 -4.44
CA GLY A 125 -7.58 -1.38 -3.21
C GLY A 125 -6.87 -0.08 -2.90
N ASP A 126 -6.27 -0.01 -1.71
CA ASP A 126 -5.47 1.13 -1.26
C ASP A 126 -4.08 0.70 -0.81
N LYS A 127 -3.07 1.29 -1.42
CA LYS A 127 -1.70 1.20 -0.94
C LYS A 127 -1.50 2.20 0.19
N ARG A 128 -1.67 1.74 1.43
CA ARG A 128 -1.38 2.51 2.66
C ARG A 128 -0.80 1.64 3.79
N GLY A 129 0.21 0.82 3.47
CA GLY A 129 0.81 -0.18 4.35
C GLY A 129 0.98 0.21 5.82
N SER A 130 1.70 1.32 6.08
CA SER A 130 1.96 1.75 7.46
C SER A 130 0.74 2.29 8.21
N ALA A 131 -0.26 2.85 7.54
CA ALA A 131 -1.49 3.30 8.22
C ALA A 131 -2.44 2.14 8.48
N THR A 132 -2.54 1.18 7.53
CA THR A 132 -3.21 -0.10 7.76
C THR A 132 -2.66 -0.79 9.01
N ASN A 133 -1.32 -0.89 9.10
CA ASN A 133 -0.65 -1.44 10.26
C ASN A 133 -1.00 -0.65 11.55
N PHE A 134 -0.94 0.68 11.52
CA PHE A 134 -1.30 1.50 12.68
C PHE A 134 -2.73 1.25 13.14
N ILE A 135 -3.71 1.25 12.23
CA ILE A 135 -5.13 1.06 12.55
C ILE A 135 -5.37 -0.32 13.13
N ILE A 136 -4.82 -1.39 12.52
CA ILE A 136 -4.95 -2.75 13.06
C ILE A 136 -4.41 -2.83 14.49
N ARG A 137 -3.26 -2.20 14.75
CA ARG A 137 -2.65 -2.18 16.09
C ARG A 137 -3.49 -1.44 17.13
N THR A 138 -4.08 -0.31 16.76
CA THR A 138 -4.86 0.52 17.71
C THR A 138 -6.34 0.14 17.80
N ASN A 139 -6.85 -0.55 16.78
CA ASN A 139 -8.24 -0.98 16.67
C ASN A 139 -8.34 -2.35 15.98
N PRO A 140 -7.92 -3.45 16.64
CA PRO A 140 -7.92 -4.78 16.02
C PRO A 140 -9.32 -5.29 15.66
N LYS A 141 -10.39 -4.75 16.30
CA LYS A 141 -11.79 -5.08 15.99
C LYS A 141 -12.16 -4.78 14.54
N ILE A 142 -11.43 -3.88 13.87
CA ILE A 142 -11.65 -3.53 12.46
C ILE A 142 -11.60 -4.76 11.54
N LEU A 143 -10.78 -5.77 11.87
CA LEU A 143 -10.66 -7.00 11.08
C LEU A 143 -11.95 -7.82 11.06
N LYS A 144 -12.79 -7.69 12.09
CA LYS A 144 -14.12 -8.34 12.15
C LYS A 144 -15.21 -7.53 11.45
N VAL A 145 -15.00 -6.21 11.31
CA VAL A 145 -15.99 -5.29 10.72
C VAL A 145 -15.83 -5.20 9.21
N LEU A 146 -14.59 -5.21 8.72
CA LEU A 146 -14.29 -5.02 7.30
C LEU A 146 -14.98 -6.02 6.35
N PRO A 147 -15.05 -7.33 6.65
CA PRO A 147 -15.74 -8.28 5.76
C PRO A 147 -17.20 -7.88 5.48
N ASN A 148 -17.92 -7.44 6.52
CA ASN A 148 -19.31 -6.97 6.41
C ASN A 148 -19.48 -5.62 5.70
N ARG A 149 -18.38 -4.93 5.38
CA ARG A 149 -18.38 -3.62 4.70
C ARG A 149 -18.00 -3.71 3.23
N LEU A 150 -17.32 -4.78 2.82
CA LEU A 150 -16.70 -4.90 1.50
C LEU A 150 -17.41 -5.90 0.61
N ASP A 151 -18.19 -6.84 1.17
CA ASP A 151 -18.92 -7.92 0.48
C ASP A 151 -18.07 -8.79 -0.47
N VAL A 152 -16.75 -8.59 -0.48
CA VAL A 152 -15.76 -9.31 -1.27
C VAL A 152 -14.57 -9.71 -0.39
N PRO A 153 -13.84 -10.80 -0.73
CA PRO A 153 -12.63 -11.19 -0.03
C PRO A 153 -11.57 -10.08 0.03
N ILE A 154 -10.87 -9.99 1.16
CA ILE A 154 -9.80 -9.02 1.37
C ILE A 154 -8.46 -9.71 1.19
N LYS A 155 -7.64 -9.21 0.27
CA LYS A 155 -6.28 -9.71 0.01
C LYS A 155 -5.24 -8.72 0.52
N PHE A 156 -4.35 -9.16 1.38
CA PHE A 156 -3.27 -8.37 1.95
C PHE A 156 -1.96 -8.61 1.20
N ILE A 157 -1.29 -7.54 0.79
CA ILE A 157 0.07 -7.57 0.26
C ILE A 157 1.01 -7.02 1.33
N HIS A 158 1.98 -7.82 1.72
CA HIS A 158 3.04 -7.45 2.63
C HIS A 158 4.38 -7.43 1.90
N VAL A 159 4.84 -6.23 1.55
CA VAL A 159 6.16 -6.05 0.94
C VAL A 159 7.21 -5.92 2.02
N VAL A 160 8.17 -6.82 1.98
CA VAL A 160 9.31 -6.97 2.89
C VAL A 160 10.57 -6.47 2.21
N ARG A 161 11.47 -5.85 2.97
CA ARG A 161 12.80 -5.43 2.50
C ARG A 161 13.77 -5.63 3.65
N ASN A 162 15.07 -5.68 3.37
CA ASN A 162 16.10 -5.78 4.40
C ASN A 162 15.80 -4.81 5.58
N PRO A 163 15.64 -5.34 6.82
CA PRO A 163 15.27 -4.55 8.00
C PRO A 163 16.23 -3.39 8.28
N TYR A 164 17.53 -3.62 8.12
CA TYR A 164 18.56 -2.60 8.34
C TYR A 164 18.36 -1.41 7.40
N ASP A 165 18.03 -1.66 6.13
CA ASP A 165 17.74 -0.62 5.15
C ASP A 165 16.47 0.18 5.49
N ASN A 166 15.45 -0.51 5.99
CA ASN A 166 14.21 0.14 6.41
C ASN A 166 14.44 1.02 7.63
N ILE A 167 15.14 0.50 8.63
CA ILE A 167 15.48 1.22 9.86
C ILE A 167 16.33 2.46 9.55
N THR A 168 17.42 2.31 8.78
CA THR A 168 18.28 3.46 8.41
C THR A 168 17.50 4.52 7.63
N THR A 169 16.64 4.12 6.69
CA THR A 169 15.81 5.09 5.96
C THR A 169 14.77 5.76 6.88
N MET A 170 14.20 5.03 7.83
CA MET A 170 13.22 5.56 8.78
C MET A 170 13.83 6.62 9.71
N ILE A 171 14.99 6.34 10.30
CA ILE A 171 15.66 7.26 11.22
C ILE A 171 16.13 8.53 10.49
N ALA A 172 16.65 8.41 9.27
CA ALA A 172 17.08 9.55 8.47
C ALA A 172 15.92 10.51 8.16
N ARG A 173 14.75 9.98 7.78
CA ARG A 173 13.58 10.82 7.47
C ARG A 173 12.92 11.44 8.68
N LYS A 174 12.97 10.76 9.83
CA LYS A 174 12.38 11.24 11.09
C LYS A 174 13.35 12.04 11.95
N LYS A 175 14.63 12.13 11.55
CA LYS A 175 15.71 12.70 12.37
C LYS A 175 15.72 12.08 13.79
N ALA A 176 15.55 10.76 13.84
CA ALA A 176 15.45 10.00 15.08
C ALA A 176 16.72 9.16 15.33
N ASN A 177 16.87 8.63 16.54
CA ASN A 177 17.98 7.73 16.88
C ASN A 177 17.70 6.28 16.43
N LEU A 178 18.74 5.45 16.49
CA LEU A 178 18.68 4.05 16.05
C LEU A 178 17.70 3.22 16.87
N GLU A 179 17.68 3.41 18.19
CA GLU A 179 16.75 2.74 19.11
C GLU A 179 15.30 2.96 18.70
N TYR A 180 14.92 4.21 18.41
CA TYR A 180 13.60 4.54 17.88
C TYR A 180 13.32 3.80 16.57
N GLY A 181 14.29 3.76 15.67
CA GLY A 181 14.17 3.07 14.37
C GLY A 181 13.86 1.58 14.53
N ILE A 182 14.66 0.89 15.34
CA ILE A 182 14.52 -0.54 15.66
C ILE A 182 13.14 -0.79 16.30
N ASN A 183 12.80 -0.06 17.37
CA ASN A 183 11.53 -0.23 18.08
C ASN A 183 10.33 0.04 17.16
N SER A 184 10.40 1.09 16.33
CA SER A 184 9.33 1.45 15.41
C SER A 184 9.14 0.41 14.30
N TYR A 185 10.22 -0.20 13.81
CA TYR A 185 10.18 -1.25 12.80
C TYR A 185 9.58 -2.54 13.35
N PHE A 186 10.10 -3.04 14.47
CA PHE A 186 9.62 -4.31 15.05
C PHE A 186 8.23 -4.21 15.69
N THR A 187 7.81 -3.02 16.15
CA THR A 187 6.39 -2.78 16.49
C THR A 187 5.47 -3.07 15.30
N LYS A 188 5.87 -2.70 14.08
CA LYS A 188 5.08 -2.97 12.87
C LYS A 188 5.16 -4.44 12.47
N CYS A 189 6.29 -5.09 12.64
CA CYS A 189 6.45 -6.53 12.41
C CYS A 189 5.52 -7.33 13.34
N LYS A 190 5.45 -6.98 14.63
CA LYS A 190 4.52 -7.57 15.59
C LYS A 190 3.06 -7.45 15.14
N THR A 191 2.68 -6.30 14.58
CA THR A 191 1.32 -6.12 14.05
C THR A 191 1.05 -6.95 12.79
N VAL A 192 2.03 -7.12 11.89
CA VAL A 192 1.88 -8.03 10.74
C VAL A 192 1.76 -9.48 11.21
N ALA A 193 2.60 -9.91 12.17
CA ALA A 193 2.52 -11.23 12.75
C ALA A 193 1.15 -11.48 13.41
N TYR A 194 0.65 -10.50 14.17
CA TYR A 194 -0.70 -10.54 14.73
C TYR A 194 -1.77 -10.65 13.63
N LEU A 195 -1.72 -9.82 12.58
CA LEU A 195 -2.68 -9.92 11.48
C LEU A 195 -2.72 -11.34 10.89
N LYS A 196 -1.56 -11.97 10.69
CA LYS A 196 -1.46 -13.34 10.15
C LYS A 196 -2.09 -14.41 11.05
N THR A 197 -2.33 -14.14 12.33
CA THR A 197 -3.09 -15.06 13.20
C THR A 197 -4.60 -14.80 13.17
N GLN A 198 -5.03 -13.72 12.54
CA GLN A 198 -6.45 -13.30 12.48
C GLN A 198 -7.09 -13.55 11.11
N ILE A 199 -6.32 -13.97 10.10
CA ILE A 199 -6.78 -14.18 8.72
C ILE A 199 -6.25 -15.49 8.17
N ASP A 200 -6.88 -15.99 7.12
CA ASP A 200 -6.41 -17.19 6.43
C ASP A 200 -5.09 -16.94 5.72
N ARG A 201 -4.23 -17.97 5.68
CA ARG A 201 -2.91 -17.87 5.03
C ARG A 201 -3.00 -17.53 3.54
N GLN A 202 -4.12 -17.86 2.89
CA GLN A 202 -4.38 -17.56 1.49
C GLN A 202 -4.78 -16.10 1.21
N ASP A 203 -5.02 -15.30 2.27
CA ASP A 203 -5.44 -13.91 2.17
C ASP A 203 -4.30 -12.93 2.42
N ILE A 204 -3.07 -13.41 2.59
CA ILE A 204 -1.88 -12.56 2.68
C ILE A 204 -0.72 -13.14 1.88
N LEU A 205 -0.08 -12.27 1.09
CA LEU A 205 1.12 -12.61 0.33
C LEU A 205 2.30 -11.74 0.78
N ASP A 206 3.37 -12.42 1.22
CA ASP A 206 4.67 -11.79 1.47
C ASP A 206 5.47 -11.71 0.16
N ILE A 207 5.97 -10.52 -0.18
CA ILE A 207 6.86 -10.29 -1.32
C ILE A 207 8.14 -9.62 -0.82
N ARG A 208 9.31 -10.12 -1.24
CA ARG A 208 10.58 -9.42 -0.97
C ARG A 208 10.85 -8.37 -2.03
N HIS A 209 11.27 -7.19 -1.60
CA HIS A 209 11.65 -6.09 -2.46
C HIS A 209 12.84 -6.45 -3.35
N GLU A 210 13.79 -7.19 -2.80
CA GLU A 210 14.98 -7.69 -3.46
C GLU A 210 14.60 -8.70 -4.55
N SER A 211 13.70 -9.64 -4.27
CA SER A 211 13.18 -10.57 -5.28
C SER A 211 12.37 -9.90 -6.37
N LEU A 212 11.62 -8.83 -6.06
CA LEU A 212 10.93 -8.03 -7.07
C LEU A 212 11.91 -7.33 -8.02
N ILE A 213 13.08 -6.92 -7.51
CA ILE A 213 14.11 -6.30 -8.33
C ILE A 213 14.84 -7.33 -9.19
N ASP A 214 15.12 -8.51 -8.62
CA ASP A 214 15.83 -9.60 -9.29
C ASP A 214 15.01 -10.23 -10.43
N ASP A 215 13.76 -10.61 -10.15
CA ASP A 215 12.83 -11.12 -11.16
C ASP A 215 11.44 -10.45 -11.04
N PRO A 216 11.29 -9.23 -11.60
CA PRO A 216 10.04 -8.50 -11.53
C PRO A 216 8.88 -9.25 -12.21
N LYS A 217 9.15 -10.02 -13.28
CA LYS A 217 8.09 -10.71 -14.02
C LYS A 217 7.52 -11.85 -13.18
N ALA A 218 8.37 -12.67 -12.57
CA ALA A 218 7.92 -13.76 -11.72
C ALA A 218 7.09 -13.25 -10.52
N ILE A 219 7.56 -12.19 -9.86
CA ILE A 219 6.84 -11.59 -8.72
C ILE A 219 5.51 -10.98 -9.15
N LEU A 220 5.45 -10.31 -10.30
CA LEU A 220 4.18 -9.76 -10.82
C LEU A 220 3.20 -10.86 -11.21
N SER A 221 3.67 -11.96 -11.83
CA SER A 221 2.84 -13.14 -12.10
C SER A 221 2.31 -13.76 -10.81
N GLN A 222 3.13 -13.86 -9.76
CA GLN A 222 2.71 -14.34 -8.45
C GLN A 222 1.63 -13.44 -7.82
N LEU A 223 1.82 -12.12 -7.87
CA LEU A 223 0.86 -11.14 -7.36
C LEU A 223 -0.48 -11.22 -8.10
N CYS A 224 -0.46 -11.28 -9.43
CA CYS A 224 -1.69 -11.41 -10.23
C CYS A 224 -2.38 -12.75 -9.99
N LYS A 225 -1.64 -13.86 -9.84
CA LYS A 225 -2.21 -15.15 -9.45
C LYS A 225 -2.88 -15.08 -8.07
N PHE A 226 -2.24 -14.46 -7.10
CA PHE A 226 -2.80 -14.25 -5.75
C PHE A 226 -4.05 -13.39 -5.74
N LEU A 227 -4.13 -12.42 -6.65
CA LEU A 227 -5.31 -11.59 -6.89
C LEU A 227 -6.30 -12.20 -7.89
N GLU A 228 -6.01 -13.40 -8.40
CA GLU A 228 -6.80 -14.15 -9.38
C GLU A 228 -7.22 -13.31 -10.60
N VAL A 229 -6.27 -12.56 -11.15
CA VAL A 229 -6.43 -11.87 -12.44
C VAL A 229 -5.47 -12.45 -13.47
N GLU A 230 -5.92 -12.55 -14.72
CA GLU A 230 -5.11 -13.01 -15.83
C GLU A 230 -3.95 -12.05 -16.08
N THR A 231 -2.78 -12.59 -16.42
CA THR A 231 -1.61 -11.78 -16.79
C THR A 231 -1.37 -11.85 -18.28
N ASN A 232 -0.77 -10.79 -18.84
CA ASN A 232 -0.26 -10.82 -20.21
C ASN A 232 1.20 -10.39 -20.27
N GLN A 233 1.90 -10.87 -21.29
CA GLN A 233 3.34 -10.66 -21.44
C GLN A 233 3.72 -9.18 -21.61
N LYS A 234 2.85 -8.38 -22.27
CA LYS A 234 3.08 -6.94 -22.46
C LYS A 234 3.11 -6.21 -21.12
N TYR A 235 2.12 -6.44 -20.27
CA TYR A 235 2.05 -5.90 -18.91
C TYR A 235 3.29 -6.26 -18.10
N LEU A 236 3.69 -7.55 -18.11
CA LEU A 236 4.87 -7.99 -17.37
C LEU A 236 6.16 -7.32 -17.88
N ASN A 237 6.33 -7.20 -19.20
CA ASN A 237 7.50 -6.55 -19.81
C ASN A 237 7.56 -5.06 -19.48
N ASP A 238 6.44 -4.33 -19.66
CA ASP A 238 6.39 -2.89 -19.43
C ASP A 238 6.61 -2.56 -17.95
N CYS A 239 5.98 -3.33 -17.04
CA CYS A 239 6.19 -3.19 -15.60
C CYS A 239 7.62 -3.53 -15.18
N ALA A 240 8.22 -4.60 -15.72
CA ALA A 240 9.61 -4.95 -15.44
C ALA A 240 10.59 -3.85 -15.88
N SER A 241 10.31 -3.17 -16.99
CA SER A 241 11.20 -2.13 -17.54
C SER A 241 11.39 -0.90 -16.63
N VAL A 242 10.46 -0.66 -15.70
CA VAL A 242 10.50 0.49 -14.79
C VAL A 242 11.00 0.12 -13.39
N VAL A 243 11.23 -1.17 -13.13
CA VAL A 243 11.82 -1.63 -11.87
C VAL A 243 13.31 -1.29 -11.84
N PHE A 244 13.81 -0.89 -10.67
CA PHE A 244 15.22 -0.53 -10.49
C PHE A 244 16.14 -1.71 -10.80
N LYS A 245 17.35 -1.43 -11.28
CA LYS A 245 18.35 -2.47 -11.57
C LYS A 245 18.94 -3.14 -10.33
N SER A 246 18.91 -2.45 -9.18
CA SER A 246 19.49 -2.94 -7.93
C SER A 246 18.83 -2.29 -6.72
N PRO A 247 18.66 -3.01 -5.59
CA PRO A 247 18.17 -2.41 -4.36
C PRO A 247 19.19 -1.42 -3.80
N LYS A 248 18.71 -0.31 -3.24
CA LYS A 248 19.59 0.63 -2.54
C LYS A 248 19.93 0.08 -1.14
N LYS A 249 21.20 -0.16 -0.85
CA LYS A 249 21.69 -0.58 0.48
C LYS A 249 21.96 0.62 1.40
N THR A 250 20.89 1.31 1.79
CA THR A 250 20.91 2.46 2.71
C THR A 250 21.55 2.20 4.07
N ARG A 251 21.56 0.96 4.57
CA ARG A 251 22.15 0.63 5.87
C ARG A 251 23.64 0.97 6.02
N PHE A 252 24.37 1.04 4.90
CA PHE A 252 25.78 1.45 4.86
C PHE A 252 25.97 2.97 4.86
N THR A 253 24.90 3.77 4.83
CA THR A 253 24.98 5.23 4.97
C THR A 253 24.84 5.70 6.41
N TYR A 254 24.83 4.78 7.37
CA TYR A 254 24.73 5.05 8.80
C TYR A 254 25.72 4.15 9.54
N GLN A 255 26.36 4.67 10.59
CA GLN A 255 27.28 3.88 11.40
C GLN A 255 26.49 3.06 12.42
N TRP A 256 26.28 1.79 12.11
CA TRP A 256 25.67 0.82 13.03
C TRP A 256 26.73 0.32 14.03
N ASP A 257 26.38 0.29 15.31
CA ASP A 257 27.19 -0.44 16.30
C ASP A 257 26.82 -1.93 16.32
N GLN A 258 27.77 -2.77 16.74
CA GLN A 258 27.60 -4.22 16.74
C GLN A 258 26.41 -4.68 17.59
N ARG A 259 26.16 -4.01 18.73
CA ARG A 259 25.02 -4.36 19.61
C ARG A 259 23.69 -4.16 18.90
N ALA A 260 23.55 -3.09 18.13
CA ALA A 260 22.37 -2.84 17.33
C ALA A 260 22.22 -3.83 16.17
N ILE A 261 23.34 -4.24 15.54
CA ILE A 261 23.32 -5.27 14.51
C ILE A 261 22.80 -6.60 15.06
N ASP A 262 23.34 -7.03 16.20
CA ASP A 262 22.96 -8.27 16.88
C ASP A 262 21.52 -8.22 17.40
N LEU A 263 21.08 -7.07 17.91
CA LEU A 263 19.70 -6.85 18.31
C LEU A 263 18.72 -7.03 17.14
N VAL A 264 19.02 -6.44 15.98
CA VAL A 264 18.17 -6.61 14.79
C VAL A 264 18.19 -8.06 14.31
N LYS A 265 19.35 -8.73 14.34
CA LYS A 265 19.49 -10.14 13.96
C LYS A 265 18.60 -11.05 14.83
N SER A 266 18.69 -10.92 16.16
CA SER A 266 17.85 -11.70 17.09
C SER A 266 16.35 -11.42 16.92
N GLN A 267 15.98 -10.20 16.52
CA GLN A 267 14.58 -9.85 16.25
C GLN A 267 14.10 -10.40 14.90
N ILE A 268 14.96 -10.49 13.87
CA ILE A 268 14.65 -11.10 12.58
C ILE A 268 14.19 -12.55 12.75
N GLU A 269 14.89 -13.30 13.60
CA GLU A 269 14.62 -14.73 13.86
C GLU A 269 13.21 -15.00 14.40
N GLN A 270 12.56 -13.99 15.00
CA GLN A 270 11.20 -14.10 15.54
C GLN A 270 10.10 -14.04 14.46
N TYR A 271 10.44 -13.67 13.21
CA TYR A 271 9.46 -13.46 12.15
C TYR A 271 9.84 -14.23 10.89
N ASN A 272 9.07 -15.27 10.54
CA ASN A 272 9.33 -16.10 9.36
C ASN A 272 9.50 -15.29 8.06
N PHE A 273 8.76 -14.19 7.90
CA PHE A 273 8.84 -13.33 6.73
C PHE A 273 10.12 -12.47 6.64
N LEU A 274 10.94 -12.45 7.69
CA LEU A 274 12.26 -11.79 7.72
C LEU A 274 13.43 -12.79 7.65
N GLN A 275 13.18 -14.10 7.73
CA GLN A 275 14.26 -15.09 7.75
C GLN A 275 15.19 -14.97 6.55
N GLY A 276 16.50 -15.12 6.75
CA GLY A 276 17.49 -15.00 5.68
C GLY A 276 17.77 -13.56 5.23
N TYR A 277 17.48 -12.55 6.05
CA TYR A 277 18.14 -11.25 5.94
C TYR A 277 19.29 -11.16 6.94
N SER A 278 20.41 -10.62 6.48
CA SER A 278 21.57 -10.23 7.27
C SER A 278 21.91 -8.76 7.06
N TYR A 279 22.88 -8.25 7.84
CA TYR A 279 23.40 -6.90 7.64
C TYR A 279 24.22 -6.79 6.34
N ASP A 280 24.85 -7.86 5.88
CA ASP A 280 25.77 -7.83 4.74
C ASP A 280 25.06 -8.08 3.39
N ASP A 281 23.87 -8.70 3.42
CA ASP A 281 23.07 -9.13 2.24
C ASP A 281 22.73 -8.05 1.20
#